data_AF-A0A3D5WCD7-F1
#
_entry.id   AF-A0A3D5WCD7-F1
#
_cell.length_a   1.000
_cell.length_b   1.000
_cell.length_c   1.000
_cell.angle_alpha   90.00
_cell.angle_beta   90.00
_cell.angle_gamma   90.00
#
_symmetry.space_group_name_H-M   'P 1'
#
loop_
_entity.id
_entity.type
_entity.pdbx_description
1 polymer ?
#
loop_
_entity_poly.entity_id
_entity_poly.type
_entity_poly.pdbx_seq_one_letter_code
_entity_poly.pdbx_strand_id
1 'polypeptide(L)' 'MKLVKNEIQKQNLSKLLYDIVKIIFGTVIIFQILRPEEFKIWVFISGLIAMITFFFCAYLLDGKEIIK' A
#
# COMPACT_ATOMS: atom_id res chain seq x y z
N MET A 1 17.71 -16.14 -5.26
CA MET A 1 18.04 -14.72 -5.00
C MET A 1 17.43 -14.34 -3.65
N LYS A 2 18.19 -14.41 -2.55
CA LYS A 2 17.71 -13.99 -1.21
C LYS A 2 17.76 -12.46 -1.14
N LEU A 3 16.73 -11.79 -1.65
CA LEU A 3 16.66 -10.32 -1.69
C LEU A 3 16.55 -9.68 -0.30
N VAL A 4 16.17 -10.46 0.72
CA VAL A 4 16.13 -10.01 2.12
C VAL A 4 16.96 -10.96 2.96
N LYS A 5 18.09 -10.47 3.47
CA LYS A 5 19.04 -11.26 4.26
C LYS A 5 18.76 -11.19 5.77
N ASN A 6 17.91 -10.26 6.20
CA ASN A 6 17.69 -9.90 7.60
C ASN A 6 16.20 -9.60 7.86
N GLU A 7 15.56 -10.33 8.78
CA GLU A 7 14.13 -10.19 9.14
C GLU A 7 13.76 -8.75 9.54
N ILE A 8 14.70 -8.02 10.14
CA ILE A 8 14.51 -6.60 10.51
C ILE A 8 14.28 -5.72 9.27
N GLN A 9 15.00 -5.97 8.18
CA GLN A 9 14.83 -5.21 6.93
C GLN A 9 13.47 -5.53 6.29
N LYS A 10 13.04 -6.79 6.37
CA LYS A 10 11.73 -7.23 5.88
C LYS A 10 10.58 -6.51 6.60
N GLN A 11 10.64 -6.48 7.94
CA GLN A 11 9.64 -5.83 8.79
C GLN A 11 9.60 -4.31 8.57
N ASN A 12 10.76 -3.65 8.51
CA ASN A 12 10.83 -2.22 8.24
C ASN A 12 10.27 -1.86 6.87
N LEU A 13 10.56 -2.69 5.85
CA LEU A 13 9.99 -2.49 4.51
C LEU A 13 8.48 -2.71 4.50
N SER A 14 7.98 -3.77 5.13
CA SER A 14 6.53 -4.00 5.27
C SER A 14 5.82 -2.81 5.93
N LYS A 15 6.38 -2.29 7.03
CA LYS A 15 5.84 -1.11 7.73
C LYS A 15 5.81 0.13 6.82
N LEU A 16 6.89 0.39 6.10
CA LEU A 16 6.97 1.49 5.14
C LEU A 16 5.91 1.36 4.03
N LEU A 17 5.71 0.15 3.50
CA LEU A 17 4.67 -0.09 2.49
C LEU A 17 3.26 0.16 3.05
N TYR A 18 2.97 -0.26 4.28
CA TYR A 18 1.69 0.07 4.93
C TYR A 18 1.49 1.57 5.13
N ASP A 19 2.55 2.32 5.44
CA ASP A 19 2.45 3.77 5.57
C ASP A 19 2.19 4.43 4.20
N ILE A 20 2.81 3.94 3.12
CA ILE A 20 2.49 4.36 1.75
C ILE A 20 1.02 4.09 1.41
N VAL A 21 0.49 2.92 1.77
CA VAL A 21 -0.94 2.58 1.57
C VAL A 21 -1.85 3.61 2.24
N LYS A 22 -1.56 4.00 3.49
CA LYS A 22 -2.33 5.03 4.21
C LYS A 22 -2.25 6.39 3.51
N ILE A 23 -1.07 6.78 3.02
CA ILE A 23 -0.89 8.04 2.29
C ILE A 23 -1.70 8.02 0.99
N ILE A 24 -1.63 6.95 0.20
CA ILE A 24 -2.41 6.82 -1.04
C ILE A 24 -3.90 6.89 -0.72
N PHE A 25 -4.36 6.17 0.31
CA PHE A 25 -5.75 6.20 0.72
C PHE A 25 -6.21 7.61 1.12
N GLY A 26 -5.44 8.31 1.97
CA GLY A 26 -5.79 9.66 2.41
C GLY A 26 -5.73 10.71 1.32
N THR A 27 -4.69 10.68 0.49
CA THR A 27 -4.42 11.77 -0.47
C THR A 27 -5.05 11.54 -1.83
N VAL A 28 -5.14 10.29 -2.30
CA VAL A 28 -5.64 9.97 -3.65
C VAL A 28 -7.10 9.53 -3.60
N ILE A 29 -7.52 8.78 -2.58
CA ILE A 29 -8.88 8.22 -2.51
C ILE A 29 -9.80 9.16 -1.72
N ILE A 30 -9.47 9.47 -0.46
CA ILE A 30 -10.31 10.32 0.39
C ILE A 30 -10.45 11.73 -0.19
N PHE A 31 -9.37 12.33 -0.71
CA PHE A 31 -9.43 13.67 -1.32
C PHE A 31 -10.45 13.76 -2.46
N GLN A 32 -10.48 12.75 -3.35
CA GLN A 32 -11.43 12.68 -4.46
C GLN A 32 -12.88 12.56 -3.98
N ILE A 33 -13.11 11.94 -2.82
CA ILE A 33 -14.44 11.84 -2.20
C ILE A 33 -14.84 13.15 -1.52
N LEU A 34 -13.90 13.84 -0.86
CA LEU A 34 -14.14 15.12 -0.19
C LEU A 34 -14.37 16.27 -1.18
N ARG A 35 -13.80 16.19 -2.38
CA ARG A 35 -13.93 17.17 -3.46
C ARG A 35 -14.48 16.54 -4.74
N PRO A 36 -15.77 16.17 -4.76
CA PRO A 36 -16.37 15.52 -5.93
C PRO A 36 -16.33 16.40 -7.19
N GLU A 37 -16.25 17.73 -7.06
CA GLU A 37 -16.11 18.68 -8.17
C GLU A 37 -14.77 18.56 -8.91
N GLU A 38 -13.71 18.10 -8.24
CA GLU A 38 -12.39 17.83 -8.83
C GLU A 38 -12.21 16.33 -9.18
N PHE A 39 -13.29 15.56 -9.15
CA PHE A 39 -13.22 14.10 -9.26
C PHE A 39 -12.67 13.65 -10.61
N LYS A 40 -11.58 12.88 -10.59
CA LYS A 40 -10.96 12.26 -11.76
C LYS A 40 -10.99 10.75 -11.57
N ILE A 41 -11.90 10.10 -12.29
CA ILE A 41 -12.11 8.64 -12.22
C ILE A 41 -10.82 7.84 -12.43
N TRP A 42 -9.95 8.28 -13.35
CA TRP A 42 -8.66 7.64 -13.60
C TRP A 42 -7.68 7.75 -12.43
N VAL A 43 -7.68 8.88 -11.71
CA VAL A 43 -6.86 9.08 -10.51
C VAL A 43 -7.36 8.19 -9.37
N PHE A 44 -8.68 8.12 -9.20
CA PHE A 44 -9.30 7.26 -8.20
C PHE A 44 -9.01 5.77 -8.45
N ILE A 45 -9.23 5.29 -9.68
CA ILE A 45 -9.00 3.88 -10.06
C ILE A 45 -7.52 3.51 -9.93
N SER A 46 -6.61 4.35 -10.44
CA SER A 46 -5.16 4.09 -10.32
C SER A 46 -4.69 4.13 -8.86
N GLY A 47 -5.23 5.04 -8.04
CA GLY A 47 -5.00 5.08 -6.60
C GLY A 47 -5.43 3.80 -5.89
N LEU A 48 -6.62 3.28 -6.21
CA LEU A 48 -7.10 1.99 -5.68
C LEU A 48 -6.19 0.82 -6.08
N ILE A 49 -5.82 0.72 -7.35
CA ILE A 49 -4.94 -0.35 -7.84
C ILE A 49 -3.57 -0.29 -7.15
N ALA A 50 -2.98 0.91 -7.04
CA ALA A 50 -1.71 1.12 -6.36
C ALA A 50 -1.80 0.76 -4.87
N MET A 51 -2.86 1.20 -4.19
CA MET A 51 -3.12 0.89 -2.78
C MET A 51 -3.18 -0.62 -2.55
N ILE A 52 -3.95 -1.35 -3.36
CA ILE A 52 -4.08 -2.82 -3.25
C ILE A 52 -2.72 -3.50 -3.49
N THR A 53 -1.98 -3.05 -4.50
CA THR A 53 -0.66 -3.61 -4.84
C THR A 53 0.34 -3.43 -3.70
N PHE A 54 0.45 -2.21 -3.16
CA PHE A 54 1.34 -1.94 -2.02
C PHE A 54 0.91 -2.66 -0.76
N PHE A 55 -0.40 -2.75 -0.50
CA PHE A 55 -0.93 -3.51 0.63
C PHE A 55 -0.59 -4.99 0.53
N PHE A 56 -0.78 -5.60 -0.64
CA PHE A 56 -0.45 -7.00 -0.86
C PHE A 56 1.05 -7.24 -0.70
N CYS A 57 1.91 -6.39 -1.28
CA CYS A 57 3.35 -6.45 -1.06
C CYS A 57 3.73 -6.31 0.42
N ALA A 58 3.11 -5.37 1.15
CA ALA A 58 3.33 -5.18 2.57
C ALA A 58 2.94 -6.43 3.37
N TYR A 59 1.80 -7.03 3.03
CA TYR A 59 1.26 -8.22 3.66
C TYR A 59 2.16 -9.46 3.45
N LEU A 60 2.60 -9.71 2.21
CA LEU A 60 3.55 -10.77 1.88
C LEU A 60 4.88 -10.59 2.64
N LEU A 61 5.37 -9.35 2.74
CA LEU A 61 6.58 -9.02 3.50
C LEU A 61 6.38 -9.05 5.01
N ASP A 62 5.17 -8.93 5.54
CA ASP A 62 4.93 -9.11 6.98
C ASP A 62 5.04 -10.60 7.36
N GLY A 63 4.90 -11.51 6.39
CA GLY A 63 5.08 -12.95 6.61
C GLY A 63 3.95 -13.62 7.40
N LYS A 64 2.82 -12.92 7.59
CA LYS A 64 1.61 -13.48 8.24
C LYS A 64 0.95 -14.63 7.45
N GLU A 65 1.46 -14.97 6.27
CA GLU A 65 1.00 -16.10 5.45
C GLU A 65 1.74 -17.44 5.67
N ILE A 66 2.86 -17.50 6.41
CA ILE A 66 3.67 -18.75 6.51
C ILE A 66 3.56 -19.44 7.89
N ILE A 67 2.50 -19.16 8.66
CA ILE A 67 2.16 -19.96 9.85
C ILE A 67 0.72 -20.44 9.69
N LYS A 68 0.56 -21.51 8.93
CA LYS A 68 -0.60 -22.41 9.04
C LYS A 68 -0.12 -23.84 8.88
#